data_AF-A0A354EIB3-F1
#
_entry.id   AF-A0A354EIB3-F1
#
_cell.length_a   1.000
_cell.length_b   1.000
_cell.length_c   1.000
_cell.angle_alpha   90.00
_cell.angle_beta   90.00
_cell.angle_gamma   90.00
#
_symmetry.space_group_name_H-M   'P 1'
#
loop_
_entity.id
_entity.type
_entity.pdbx_description
1 polymer ?
#
loop_
_entity_poly.entity_id
_entity_poly.type
_entity_poly.pdbx_seq_one_letter_code
_entity_poly.pdbx_strand_id
1 'polypeptide(L)'
;MYRRLPAVLPALLAMVLLATPARAEIDFFGTAKIKPTFYTDFDFQSGKTDRAIINEGGLTGGEHVRAELRLGWKASGDAWSVKMIAEADVIMTKDSADRSYYTGAEDIEGRPNSGGEFGIERVELLYRFFPWLELQSGWDIRALDIKTGGLLFGDDHPFIGFRGNLAPKLQYEALYLPIQNRGNLPRKDDVDKILRSSTEDDWRVYSLKLTQDLAAAPEA
;
A
#
# COMPACT_ATOMS: atom_id res chain seq x y z
N MET A 1 32.25 -31.38 51.33
CA MET A 1 32.03 -29.91 51.33
C MET A 1 31.56 -29.51 49.93
N TYR A 2 30.25 -29.53 49.67
CA TYR A 2 29.70 -29.20 48.35
C TYR A 2 29.60 -27.68 48.21
N ARG A 3 30.45 -27.10 47.35
CA ARG A 3 30.46 -25.67 47.04
C ARG A 3 29.22 -25.38 46.19
N ARG A 4 28.22 -24.69 46.75
CA ARG A 4 27.06 -24.20 45.99
C ARG A 4 27.56 -23.30 44.87
N LEU A 5 27.38 -23.72 43.61
CA LEU A 5 27.58 -22.83 42.48
C LEU A 5 26.61 -21.64 42.63
N PRO A 6 27.08 -20.39 42.51
CA PRO A 6 26.20 -19.24 42.59
C PRO A 6 25.18 -19.32 41.44
N ALA A 7 23.89 -19.24 41.78
CA ALA A 7 22.75 -19.33 40.84
C ALA A 7 22.77 -18.29 39.71
N VAL A 8 23.71 -17.35 39.76
CA VAL A 8 23.98 -16.32 38.77
C VAL A 8 24.48 -16.91 37.45
N LEU A 9 25.31 -17.95 37.48
CA LEU A 9 25.89 -18.55 36.27
C LEU A 9 24.86 -19.27 35.38
N PRO A 10 23.98 -20.15 35.89
CA PRO A 10 22.93 -20.75 35.08
C PRO A 10 21.87 -19.74 34.61
N ALA A 11 21.60 -18.68 35.38
CA ALA A 11 20.66 -17.62 34.97
C ALA A 11 21.21 -16.76 33.81
N LEU A 12 22.51 -16.42 33.84
CA LEU A 12 23.19 -15.75 32.72
C LEU A 12 23.24 -16.63 31.47
N LEU A 13 23.50 -17.94 31.64
CA LEU A 13 23.51 -18.87 30.52
C LEU A 13 22.10 -19.02 29.90
N ALA A 14 21.05 -19.04 30.72
CA ALA A 14 19.66 -19.06 30.25
C ALA A 14 19.29 -17.76 29.51
N MET A 15 19.72 -16.59 29.99
CA MET A 15 19.47 -15.32 29.29
C MET A 15 20.22 -15.23 27.95
N VAL A 16 21.44 -15.76 27.85
CA VAL A 16 22.20 -15.80 26.59
C VAL A 16 21.60 -16.82 25.61
N LEU A 17 21.08 -17.94 26.10
CA LEU A 17 20.41 -18.96 25.28
C LEU A 17 18.99 -18.54 24.82
N LEU A 18 18.30 -17.70 25.61
CA LEU A 18 17.02 -17.08 25.22
C LEU A 18 17.20 -15.85 24.32
N ALA A 19 18.41 -15.32 24.22
CA ALA A 19 18.77 -14.20 23.34
C ALA A 19 19.32 -14.70 21.99
N THR A 20 18.77 -15.80 21.44
CA THR A 20 18.98 -16.10 20.02
C THR A 20 18.51 -14.89 19.22
N PRO A 21 19.36 -14.28 18.37
CA PRO A 21 18.94 -13.16 17.56
C PRO A 21 17.73 -13.61 16.75
N ALA A 22 16.61 -12.90 16.91
CA ALA A 22 15.46 -13.10 16.05
C ALA A 22 15.96 -12.98 14.61
N ARG A 23 15.89 -14.07 13.85
CA ARG A 23 16.31 -14.07 12.45
C ARG A 23 15.29 -13.27 11.68
N ALA A 24 15.62 -12.02 11.40
CA ALA A 24 14.88 -11.21 10.46
C ALA A 24 15.33 -11.59 9.05
N GLU A 25 14.42 -12.15 8.26
CA GLU A 25 14.60 -12.26 6.82
C GLU A 25 14.25 -10.91 6.20
N ILE A 26 15.10 -10.40 5.30
CA ILE A 26 14.87 -9.15 4.58
C ILE A 26 15.06 -9.43 3.09
N ASP A 27 14.01 -9.20 2.33
CA ASP A 27 14.00 -9.35 0.89
C ASP A 27 13.76 -8.00 0.21
N PHE A 28 14.51 -7.76 -0.87
CA PHE A 28 14.29 -6.64 -1.77
C PHE A 28 13.80 -7.16 -3.12
N PHE A 29 12.83 -6.47 -3.69
CA PHE A 29 12.27 -6.79 -5.00
C PHE A 29 11.90 -5.51 -5.73
N GLY A 30 11.72 -5.61 -7.04
CA GLY A 30 11.28 -4.46 -7.81
C GLY A 30 10.84 -4.84 -9.21
N THR A 31 10.15 -3.91 -9.84
CA THR A 31 9.71 -4.01 -11.23
C THR A 31 9.90 -2.67 -11.91
N ALA A 32 10.43 -2.69 -13.12
CA ALA A 32 10.45 -1.54 -14.02
C ALA A 32 9.62 -1.88 -15.25
N LYS A 33 8.68 -1.02 -15.60
CA LYS A 33 7.83 -1.16 -16.78
C LYS A 33 7.92 0.09 -17.62
N ILE A 34 8.03 -0.07 -18.93
CA ILE A 34 7.92 1.00 -19.93
C ILE A 34 6.69 0.70 -20.78
N LYS A 35 5.78 1.67 -20.86
CA LYS A 35 4.46 1.55 -21.49
C LYS A 35 4.35 2.62 -22.59
N PRO A 36 4.83 2.34 -23.81
CA PRO A 36 4.56 3.21 -24.94
C PRO A 36 3.07 3.10 -25.30
N THR A 37 2.42 4.25 -25.52
CA THR A 37 0.99 4.34 -25.78
C THR A 37 0.74 5.25 -26.97
N PHE A 38 -0.10 4.79 -27.88
CA PHE A 38 -0.49 5.51 -29.10
C PHE A 38 -1.99 5.38 -29.28
N TYR A 39 -2.68 6.50 -29.40
CA TYR A 39 -4.08 6.55 -29.80
C TYR A 39 -4.38 7.90 -30.45
N THR A 40 -5.52 7.95 -31.12
CA THR A 40 -6.09 9.14 -31.76
C THR A 40 -7.60 9.10 -31.59
N ASP A 41 -8.26 10.26 -31.54
CA ASP A 41 -9.72 10.36 -31.50
C ASP A 41 -10.32 9.66 -30.26
N PHE A 42 -9.70 9.90 -29.09
CA PHE A 42 -10.07 9.23 -27.84
C PHE A 42 -11.50 9.53 -27.40
N ASP A 43 -12.00 10.74 -27.70
CA ASP A 43 -13.36 11.17 -27.41
C ASP A 43 -14.33 10.93 -28.59
N PHE A 44 -13.87 10.27 -29.66
CA PHE A 44 -14.62 9.99 -30.88
C PHE A 44 -15.14 11.25 -31.59
N GLN A 45 -14.44 12.38 -31.43
CA GLN A 45 -14.68 13.65 -32.11
C GLN A 45 -13.56 14.05 -33.10
N SER A 46 -13.39 13.26 -34.17
CA SER A 46 -12.42 13.43 -35.28
C SER A 46 -12.28 14.81 -35.94
N GLY A 47 -13.14 15.79 -35.64
CA GLY A 47 -13.07 17.17 -36.11
C GLY A 47 -12.48 18.16 -35.11
N LYS A 48 -12.05 17.72 -33.92
CA LYS A 48 -11.48 18.57 -32.87
C LYS A 48 -10.20 17.96 -32.32
N THR A 49 -9.39 18.80 -31.68
CA THR A 49 -8.26 18.34 -30.89
C THR A 49 -8.76 17.68 -29.61
N ASP A 50 -8.35 16.43 -29.38
CA ASP A 50 -8.63 15.68 -28.16
C ASP A 50 -8.17 16.47 -26.91
N ARG A 51 -8.96 16.38 -25.85
CA ARG A 51 -8.55 16.88 -24.53
C ARG A 51 -7.53 15.94 -23.89
N ALA A 52 -6.77 16.45 -22.91
CA ALA A 52 -5.92 15.61 -22.10
C ALA A 52 -6.75 14.53 -21.39
N ILE A 53 -6.23 13.31 -21.37
CA ILE A 53 -6.78 12.17 -20.63
C ILE A 53 -6.02 12.00 -19.31
N ILE A 54 -6.67 11.33 -18.36
CA ILE A 54 -6.05 10.93 -17.11
C ILE A 54 -5.35 9.58 -17.30
N ASN A 55 -4.08 9.52 -16.95
CA ASN A 55 -3.31 8.29 -16.78
C ASN A 55 -2.78 8.25 -15.34
N GLU A 56 -2.34 7.08 -14.86
CA GLU A 56 -1.80 6.92 -13.50
C GLU A 56 -0.57 7.82 -13.28
N GLY A 57 0.28 8.01 -14.31
CA GLY A 57 1.43 8.93 -14.27
C GLY A 57 1.10 10.41 -14.51
N GLY A 58 -0.19 10.78 -14.65
CA GLY A 58 -0.64 12.17 -14.85
C GLY A 58 -1.47 12.40 -16.11
N LEU A 59 -1.67 13.69 -16.45
CA LEU A 59 -2.41 14.09 -17.65
C LEU A 59 -1.57 13.89 -18.92
N THR A 60 -2.14 13.27 -19.95
CA THR A 60 -1.45 12.99 -21.21
C THR A 60 -2.40 13.04 -22.41
N GLY A 61 -1.88 12.94 -23.63
CA GLY A 61 -2.65 12.99 -24.88
C GLY A 61 -1.89 12.28 -26.01
N GLY A 62 -2.59 11.59 -26.90
CA GLY A 62 -2.01 10.96 -28.09
C GLY A 62 -0.82 10.04 -27.77
N GLU A 63 0.31 10.29 -28.43
CA GLU A 63 1.54 9.50 -28.31
C GLU A 63 2.34 9.89 -27.07
N HIS A 64 2.60 8.92 -26.20
CA HIS A 64 3.43 9.13 -25.02
C HIS A 64 4.07 7.83 -24.53
N VAL A 65 5.11 7.98 -23.72
CA VAL A 65 5.72 6.87 -23.01
C VAL A 65 5.49 7.07 -21.53
N ARG A 66 5.00 6.05 -20.84
CA ARG A 66 4.91 6.04 -19.38
C ARG A 66 5.92 5.05 -18.81
N ALA A 67 6.57 5.37 -17.71
CA ALA A 67 7.39 4.44 -16.97
C ALA A 67 6.90 4.29 -15.53
N GLU A 68 6.85 3.06 -15.07
CA GLU A 68 6.48 2.68 -13.71
C GLU A 68 7.67 1.94 -13.10
N LEU A 69 8.19 2.45 -11.98
CA LEU A 69 9.23 1.81 -11.19
C LEU A 69 8.69 1.54 -9.79
N ARG A 70 8.56 0.26 -9.45
CA ARG A 70 8.23 -0.20 -8.09
C ARG A 70 9.46 -0.80 -7.44
N LEU A 71 9.78 -0.33 -6.25
CA LEU A 71 10.82 -0.89 -5.39
C LEU A 71 10.18 -1.30 -4.07
N GLY A 72 10.31 -2.56 -3.70
CA GLY A 72 9.70 -3.09 -2.50
C GLY A 72 10.67 -3.83 -1.62
N TRP A 73 10.33 -3.88 -0.34
CA TRP A 73 11.03 -4.67 0.65
C TRP A 73 10.05 -5.37 1.57
N LYS A 74 10.43 -6.56 1.99
CA LYS A 74 9.74 -7.33 3.01
C LYS A 74 10.71 -7.64 4.12
N ALA A 75 10.24 -7.59 5.35
CA ALA A 75 10.96 -8.13 6.48
C ALA A 75 10.01 -8.91 7.39
N SER A 76 10.48 -10.00 7.96
CA SER A 76 9.69 -10.81 8.90
C SER A 76 10.53 -11.42 10.00
N GLY A 77 9.94 -11.52 11.18
CA GLY A 77 10.38 -12.38 12.27
C GLY A 77 9.28 -13.36 12.67
N ASP A 78 9.45 -14.03 13.81
CA ASP A 78 8.56 -15.12 14.23
C ASP A 78 7.09 -14.70 14.40
N ALA A 79 6.86 -13.46 14.86
CA ALA A 79 5.54 -12.94 15.19
C ALA A 79 5.15 -11.68 14.41
N TRP A 80 6.00 -11.17 13.51
CA TRP A 80 5.73 -9.92 12.80
C TRP A 80 6.22 -9.98 11.37
N SER A 81 5.56 -9.21 10.50
CA SER A 81 6.08 -8.97 9.16
C SER A 81 5.67 -7.59 8.65
N VAL A 82 6.54 -7.00 7.86
CA VAL A 82 6.31 -5.75 7.12
C VAL A 82 6.53 -6.00 5.64
N LYS A 83 5.69 -5.37 4.82
CA LYS A 83 5.89 -5.22 3.38
C LYS A 83 5.70 -3.75 3.05
N MET A 84 6.62 -3.19 2.28
CA MET A 84 6.48 -1.85 1.75
C MET A 84 6.84 -1.86 0.26
N ILE A 85 6.17 -1.04 -0.53
CA ILE A 85 6.45 -0.81 -1.93
C ILE A 85 6.41 0.70 -2.16
N ALA A 86 7.52 1.25 -2.64
CA ALA A 86 7.58 2.58 -3.18
C ALA A 86 7.35 2.53 -4.70
N GLU A 87 6.61 3.47 -5.24
CA GLU A 87 6.37 3.61 -6.68
C GLU A 87 6.74 5.01 -7.16
N ALA A 88 7.40 5.06 -8.30
CA ALA A 88 7.42 6.23 -9.16
C ALA A 88 6.71 5.87 -10.47
N ASP A 89 5.72 6.67 -10.84
CA ASP A 89 4.96 6.49 -12.06
C ASP A 89 4.87 7.80 -12.83
N VAL A 90 5.47 7.83 -14.03
CA VAL A 90 5.81 9.08 -14.70
C VAL A 90 5.52 8.99 -16.19
N ILE A 91 4.83 10.01 -16.73
CA ILE A 91 4.80 10.28 -18.17
C ILE A 91 6.15 10.88 -18.57
N MET A 92 6.85 10.18 -19.46
CA MET A 92 8.17 10.56 -19.97
C MET A 92 8.03 11.66 -21.01
N THR A 93 8.57 12.82 -20.66
CA THR A 93 8.70 14.00 -21.52
C THR A 93 10.17 14.34 -21.66
N LYS A 94 10.49 15.30 -22.53
CA LYS A 94 11.85 15.86 -22.62
C LYS A 94 12.38 16.31 -21.25
N ASP A 95 11.50 16.79 -20.38
CA ASP A 95 11.86 17.34 -19.09
C ASP A 95 11.86 16.29 -17.98
N SER A 96 11.05 15.22 -18.07
CA SER A 96 10.97 14.19 -17.03
C SER A 96 11.80 12.92 -17.31
N ALA A 97 12.29 12.72 -18.53
CA ALA A 97 13.06 11.52 -18.90
C ALA A 97 14.46 11.47 -18.25
N ASP A 98 15.10 12.62 -18.01
CA ASP A 98 16.43 12.71 -17.42
C ASP A 98 16.57 13.78 -16.30
N ARG A 99 15.49 14.49 -15.93
CA ARG A 99 15.54 15.57 -14.92
C ARG A 99 14.42 15.44 -13.87
N SER A 100 14.74 15.86 -12.64
CA SER A 100 13.78 16.03 -11.53
C SER A 100 13.64 17.52 -11.24
N TYR A 101 12.41 18.06 -11.27
CA TYR A 101 12.14 19.46 -10.94
C TYR A 101 11.68 19.57 -9.48
N TYR A 102 12.30 20.43 -8.67
CA TYR A 102 11.92 20.67 -7.28
C TYR A 102 11.36 22.09 -7.12
N THR A 103 10.60 22.35 -6.05
CA THR A 103 9.95 23.65 -5.72
C THR A 103 10.80 24.89 -6.09
N GLY A 104 10.23 25.78 -6.90
CA GLY A 104 10.92 26.89 -7.59
C GLY A 104 11.26 26.59 -9.05
N ALA A 105 11.06 25.35 -9.49
CA ALA A 105 11.27 24.89 -10.85
C ALA A 105 9.91 24.53 -11.47
N GLU A 106 9.17 25.57 -11.85
CA GLU A 106 8.07 25.42 -12.81
C GLU A 106 8.66 25.04 -14.17
N ASP A 107 7.88 24.35 -15.00
CA ASP A 107 8.22 24.32 -16.42
C ASP A 107 8.08 25.73 -17.03
N ILE A 108 8.43 25.89 -18.31
CA ILE A 108 8.33 27.19 -19.00
C ILE A 108 6.89 27.76 -19.03
N GLU A 109 5.88 26.95 -18.71
CA GLU A 109 4.45 27.29 -18.71
C GLU A 109 3.89 27.48 -17.29
N GLY A 110 4.73 27.48 -16.24
CA GLY A 110 4.27 27.65 -14.87
C GLY A 110 3.61 26.40 -14.29
N ARG A 111 3.72 25.24 -14.96
CA ARG A 111 3.08 24.01 -14.49
C ARG A 111 3.89 23.43 -13.34
N PRO A 112 3.25 23.12 -12.19
CA PRO A 112 3.93 22.50 -11.06
C PRO A 112 4.39 21.10 -11.45
N ASN A 113 5.56 20.70 -10.92
CA ASN A 113 6.17 19.40 -11.17
C ASN A 113 5.21 18.22 -10.91
N SER A 114 5.31 17.19 -11.75
CA SER A 114 4.75 15.85 -11.52
C SER A 114 5.79 14.73 -11.69
N GLY A 115 7.07 15.06 -11.88
CA GLY A 115 8.16 14.14 -12.21
C GLY A 115 9.00 13.71 -11.02
N GLY A 116 9.06 12.39 -10.79
CA GLY A 116 10.12 11.71 -10.05
C GLY A 116 9.90 11.53 -8.54
N GLU A 117 8.68 11.67 -8.02
CA GLU A 117 8.41 11.39 -6.61
C GLU A 117 8.17 9.89 -6.40
N PHE A 118 8.93 9.28 -5.48
CA PHE A 118 8.59 7.97 -4.96
C PHE A 118 7.59 8.15 -3.82
N GLY A 119 6.34 7.81 -4.08
CA GLY A 119 5.35 7.63 -3.02
C GLY A 119 5.53 6.25 -2.39
N ILE A 120 5.22 6.12 -1.09
CA ILE A 120 4.98 4.77 -0.55
C ILE A 120 3.59 4.35 -1.04
N GLU A 121 3.60 3.64 -2.15
CA GLU A 121 2.43 3.09 -2.83
C GLU A 121 1.73 2.05 -1.95
N ARG A 122 2.48 1.16 -1.28
CA ARG A 122 1.88 0.13 -0.42
C ARG A 122 2.63 -0.09 0.87
N VAL A 123 1.87 -0.34 1.94
CA VAL A 123 2.37 -0.81 3.23
C VAL A 123 1.44 -1.88 3.80
N GLU A 124 2.03 -2.94 4.33
CA GLU A 124 1.34 -3.93 5.14
C GLU A 124 2.18 -4.24 6.38
N LEU A 125 1.59 -4.02 7.56
CA LEU A 125 2.18 -4.26 8.87
C LEU A 125 1.38 -5.33 9.59
N LEU A 126 2.05 -6.36 10.10
CA LEU A 126 1.41 -7.55 10.65
C LEU A 126 2.05 -7.93 11.98
N TYR A 127 1.22 -8.31 12.95
CA TYR A 127 1.65 -8.89 14.22
C TYR A 127 0.76 -10.05 14.63
N ARG A 128 1.34 -11.23 14.78
CA ARG A 128 0.65 -12.48 15.11
C ARG A 128 0.71 -12.74 16.61
N PHE A 129 -0.46 -12.73 17.24
CA PHE A 129 -0.62 -13.17 18.63
C PHE A 129 -0.78 -14.68 18.70
N PHE A 130 -1.62 -15.24 17.82
CA PHE A 130 -1.94 -16.67 17.73
C PHE A 130 -2.21 -17.07 16.27
N PRO A 131 -2.22 -18.36 15.91
CA PRO A 131 -2.60 -18.80 14.55
C PRO A 131 -3.98 -18.32 14.08
N TRP A 132 -4.89 -18.06 15.02
CA TRP A 132 -6.25 -17.55 14.77
C TRP A 132 -6.39 -16.03 14.98
N LEU A 133 -5.32 -15.32 15.35
CA LEU A 133 -5.37 -13.89 15.63
C LEU A 133 -4.07 -13.17 15.27
N GLU A 134 -4.11 -12.46 14.16
CA GLU A 134 -3.06 -11.58 13.65
C GLU A 134 -3.66 -10.18 13.43
N LEU A 135 -3.05 -9.17 14.03
CA LEU A 135 -3.37 -7.77 13.78
C LEU A 135 -2.73 -7.34 12.46
N GLN A 136 -3.46 -6.57 11.67
CA GLN A 136 -2.99 -6.01 10.41
C GLN A 136 -3.34 -4.54 10.26
N SER A 137 -2.46 -3.78 9.61
CA SER A 137 -2.65 -2.37 9.28
C SER A 137 -1.81 -1.96 8.06
N GLY A 138 -2.16 -0.85 7.42
CA GLY A 138 -1.43 -0.30 6.28
C GLY A 138 -2.36 0.24 5.20
N TRP A 139 -1.87 0.36 3.97
CA TRP A 139 -2.64 0.65 2.76
C TRP A 139 -2.03 -0.23 1.67
N ASP A 140 -2.74 -1.28 1.31
CA ASP A 140 -2.31 -2.29 0.36
C ASP A 140 -3.56 -2.95 -0.20
N ILE A 141 -3.47 -3.58 -1.37
CA ILE A 141 -4.66 -4.13 -2.04
C ILE A 141 -5.42 -5.05 -1.10
N ARG A 142 -6.64 -4.63 -0.75
CA ARG A 142 -7.62 -5.47 -0.08
C ARG A 142 -8.66 -5.89 -1.08
N ALA A 143 -8.57 -7.17 -1.46
CA ALA A 143 -9.54 -7.85 -2.30
C ALA A 143 -10.89 -8.00 -1.57
N LEU A 144 -11.65 -6.90 -1.46
CA LEU A 144 -12.98 -6.88 -0.88
C LEU A 144 -14.05 -7.31 -1.90
N ASP A 145 -13.77 -7.14 -3.20
CA ASP A 145 -14.54 -7.73 -4.29
C ASP A 145 -13.58 -8.11 -5.44
N ILE A 146 -13.45 -9.40 -5.74
CA ILE A 146 -12.65 -9.90 -6.88
C ILE A 146 -13.51 -10.65 -7.92
N LYS A 147 -14.84 -10.73 -7.76
CA LYS A 147 -15.66 -11.48 -8.73
C LYS A 147 -16.44 -10.62 -9.73
N THR A 148 -16.35 -9.29 -9.67
CA THR A 148 -17.08 -8.40 -10.59
C THR A 148 -16.18 -7.53 -11.48
N GLY A 149 -14.85 -7.59 -11.32
CA GLY A 149 -13.91 -6.77 -12.09
C GLY A 149 -13.83 -5.31 -11.62
N GLY A 150 -14.50 -4.94 -10.53
CA GLY A 150 -14.38 -3.62 -9.88
C GLY A 150 -13.55 -3.70 -8.60
N LEU A 151 -12.42 -2.99 -8.56
CA LEU A 151 -11.70 -2.65 -7.33
C LEU A 151 -12.53 -1.61 -6.56
N LEU A 152 -13.66 -2.02 -5.95
CA LEU A 152 -14.57 -1.06 -5.31
C LEU A 152 -13.95 -0.39 -4.08
N PHE A 153 -13.19 -1.16 -3.29
CA PHE A 153 -12.50 -0.67 -2.09
C PHE A 153 -11.22 -1.47 -1.84
N GLY A 154 -10.09 -0.79 -1.64
CA GLY A 154 -8.87 -1.41 -1.13
C GLY A 154 -7.58 -1.07 -1.87
N ASP A 155 -7.64 -0.33 -2.97
CA ASP A 155 -6.48 0.37 -3.54
C ASP A 155 -6.32 1.70 -2.79
N ASP A 156 -5.12 2.01 -2.30
CA ASP A 156 -4.72 3.24 -1.59
C ASP A 156 -5.46 3.63 -0.30
N HIS A 157 -6.41 2.82 0.18
CA HIS A 157 -7.12 3.10 1.43
C HIS A 157 -6.41 2.55 2.66
N PRO A 158 -6.12 3.39 3.67
CA PRO A 158 -5.65 2.92 4.96
C PRO A 158 -6.65 1.96 5.63
N PHE A 159 -6.15 0.96 6.34
CA PHE A 159 -6.97 0.00 7.07
C PHE A 159 -6.33 -0.39 8.41
N ILE A 160 -7.15 -0.88 9.32
CA ILE A 160 -6.75 -1.68 10.48
C ILE A 160 -7.70 -2.85 10.62
N GLY A 161 -7.22 -4.00 11.09
CA GLY A 161 -8.08 -5.16 11.27
C GLY A 161 -7.38 -6.37 11.84
N PHE A 162 -8.09 -7.49 11.77
CA PHE A 162 -7.63 -8.79 12.23
C PHE A 162 -7.80 -9.84 11.15
N ARG A 163 -6.93 -10.84 11.15
CA ARG A 163 -7.09 -12.05 10.33
C ARG A 163 -6.56 -13.27 11.06
N GLY A 164 -6.90 -14.45 10.57
CA GLY A 164 -6.37 -15.69 11.12
C GLY A 164 -7.06 -16.93 10.57
N ASN A 165 -6.56 -18.09 11.02
CA ASN A 165 -7.14 -19.39 10.70
C ASN A 165 -8.15 -19.79 11.79
N LEU A 166 -9.42 -19.93 11.43
CA LEU A 166 -10.45 -20.50 12.31
C LEU A 166 -10.38 -22.03 12.34
N ALA A 167 -9.96 -22.63 11.21
CA ALA A 167 -9.69 -24.05 11.05
C ALA A 167 -8.64 -24.24 9.94
N PRO A 168 -8.06 -25.45 9.74
CA PRO A 168 -7.02 -25.67 8.73
C PRO A 168 -7.37 -25.22 7.31
N LYS A 169 -8.67 -25.23 6.95
CA LYS A 169 -9.18 -24.81 5.63
C LYS A 169 -10.11 -23.61 5.71
N LEU A 170 -10.19 -22.92 6.85
CA LEU A 170 -11.09 -21.78 7.03
C LEU A 170 -10.33 -20.60 7.63
N GLN A 171 -10.29 -19.51 6.88
CA GLN A 171 -9.64 -18.27 7.25
C GLN A 171 -10.66 -17.14 7.33
N TYR A 172 -10.38 -16.15 8.17
CA TYR A 172 -11.15 -14.92 8.23
C TYR A 172 -10.26 -13.69 8.10
N GLU A 173 -10.88 -12.60 7.66
CA GLU A 173 -10.34 -11.26 7.69
C GLU A 173 -11.45 -10.27 8.04
N ALA A 174 -11.26 -9.52 9.13
CA ALA A 174 -12.12 -8.42 9.54
C ALA A 174 -11.35 -7.11 9.41
N LEU A 175 -11.90 -6.14 8.68
CA LEU A 175 -11.23 -4.86 8.43
C LEU A 175 -12.14 -3.67 8.76
N TYR A 176 -11.49 -2.59 9.17
CA TYR A 176 -12.02 -1.25 9.25
C TYR A 176 -11.15 -0.33 8.37
N LEU A 177 -11.77 0.34 7.40
CA LEU A 177 -11.12 1.27 6.49
C LEU A 177 -11.68 2.69 6.73
N PRO A 178 -10.90 3.61 7.32
CA PRO A 178 -11.24 5.02 7.39
C PRO A 178 -10.87 5.73 6.07
N ILE A 179 -11.85 5.84 5.18
CA ILE A 179 -11.67 6.54 3.91
C ILE A 179 -11.97 8.02 4.15
N GLN A 180 -10.94 8.86 3.98
CA GLN A 180 -11.09 10.30 4.11
C GLN A 180 -11.38 10.90 2.75
N ASN A 181 -12.50 11.61 2.65
CA ASN A 181 -12.82 12.32 1.42
C ASN A 181 -12.04 13.64 1.44
N ARG A 182 -11.33 13.99 0.37
CA ARG A 182 -10.52 15.23 0.32
C ARG A 182 -11.43 16.46 0.27
N GLY A 183 -11.97 16.86 1.41
CA GLY A 183 -12.40 18.22 1.68
C GLY A 183 -11.17 19.07 2.04
N ASN A 184 -11.09 20.30 1.55
CA ASN A 184 -10.13 21.25 2.09
C ASN A 184 -10.39 21.40 3.59
N LEU A 185 -9.34 21.29 4.41
CA LEU A 185 -9.44 21.65 5.84
C LEU A 185 -10.03 23.06 5.95
N PRO A 186 -10.94 23.32 6.90
CA PRO A 186 -11.53 24.64 7.07
C PRO A 186 -10.43 25.68 7.25
N ARG A 187 -10.41 26.70 6.39
CA ARG A 187 -9.56 27.87 6.62
C ARG A 187 -10.25 28.78 7.63
N LYS A 188 -9.50 29.65 8.30
CA LYS A 188 -10.00 30.53 9.38
C LYS A 188 -11.16 31.44 8.93
N ASP A 189 -11.28 31.69 7.63
CA ASP A 189 -12.31 32.46 6.95
C ASP A 189 -13.51 31.63 6.45
N ASP A 190 -13.42 30.30 6.44
CA ASP A 190 -14.52 29.40 6.04
C ASP A 190 -15.47 29.13 7.24
N VAL A 191 -16.20 30.17 7.70
CA VAL A 191 -17.11 30.12 8.87
C VAL A 191 -18.12 28.96 8.78
N ASP A 192 -18.59 28.65 7.57
CA ASP A 192 -19.54 27.55 7.30
C ASP A 192 -18.90 26.15 7.33
N LYS A 193 -17.57 26.03 7.22
CA LYS A 193 -16.85 24.75 7.27
C LYS A 193 -16.27 24.45 8.65
N ILE A 194 -15.98 25.47 9.46
CA ILE A 194 -15.51 25.29 10.85
C ILE A 194 -16.60 24.62 11.71
N LEU A 195 -17.87 24.80 11.35
CA LEU A 195 -19.03 24.20 12.02
C LEU A 195 -19.44 22.83 11.45
N ARG A 196 -18.84 22.37 10.35
CA ARG A 196 -19.10 21.05 9.78
C ARG A 196 -18.34 19.97 10.53
N SER A 197 -18.91 18.77 10.59
CA SER A 197 -18.20 17.63 11.16
C SER A 197 -16.93 17.38 10.34
N SER A 198 -15.80 17.14 11.00
CA SER A 198 -14.54 16.79 10.33
C SER A 198 -14.60 15.43 9.60
N THR A 199 -15.75 14.76 9.65
CA THR A 199 -15.99 13.46 9.02
C THR A 199 -17.33 13.42 8.25
N GLU A 200 -17.90 14.56 7.87
CA GLU A 200 -19.25 14.61 7.26
C GLU A 200 -19.32 13.88 5.90
N ASP A 201 -18.26 14.01 5.08
CA ASP A 201 -18.17 13.39 3.74
C ASP A 201 -17.28 12.13 3.72
N ASP A 202 -16.77 11.75 4.88
CA ASP A 202 -15.85 10.64 5.10
C ASP A 202 -16.59 9.30 5.07
N TRP A 203 -15.95 8.28 4.49
CA TRP A 203 -16.54 6.94 4.40
C TRP A 203 -15.88 6.01 5.39
N ARG A 204 -16.66 5.08 5.93
CA ARG A 204 -16.20 4.07 6.88
C ARG A 204 -16.63 2.71 6.34
N VAL A 205 -15.67 1.89 5.96
CA VAL A 205 -15.96 0.54 5.47
C VAL A 205 -15.61 -0.45 6.57
N TYR A 206 -16.56 -1.34 6.84
CA TYR A 206 -16.37 -2.49 7.71
C TYR A 206 -16.58 -3.74 6.86
N SER A 207 -15.62 -4.66 6.87
CA SER A 207 -15.72 -5.90 6.10
C SER A 207 -15.42 -7.11 6.96
N LEU A 208 -16.15 -8.19 6.74
CA LEU A 208 -15.80 -9.53 7.20
C LEU A 208 -15.76 -10.46 6.00
N LYS A 209 -14.58 -11.04 5.74
CA LYS A 209 -14.35 -12.01 4.68
C LYS A 209 -14.04 -13.36 5.29
N LEU A 210 -14.64 -14.42 4.74
CA LEU A 210 -14.34 -15.80 5.05
C LEU A 210 -13.82 -16.49 3.79
N THR A 211 -12.67 -17.14 3.90
CA THR A 211 -12.07 -17.92 2.81
C THR A 211 -12.03 -19.37 3.23
N GLN A 212 -12.74 -20.23 2.50
CA GLN A 212 -12.76 -21.66 2.74
C GLN A 212 -12.15 -22.41 1.55
N ASP A 213 -11.16 -23.26 1.81
CA ASP A 213 -10.66 -24.22 0.82
C ASP A 213 -11.54 -25.47 0.84
N LEU A 214 -12.17 -25.77 -0.31
CA LEU A 214 -13.08 -26.90 -0.50
C LEU A 214 -12.41 -28.10 -1.18
N ALA A 215 -11.11 -28.05 -1.47
CA ALA A 215 -10.42 -29.17 -2.09
C ALA A 215 -10.58 -30.44 -1.24
N ALA A 216 -11.00 -31.54 -1.87
CA ALA A 216 -11.04 -32.86 -1.23
C ALA A 216 -9.62 -33.25 -0.79
N ALA A 217 -9.47 -33.84 0.40
CA ALA A 217 -8.20 -34.44 0.77
C ALA A 217 -7.84 -35.50 -0.29
N PRO A 218 -6.58 -35.57 -0.77
CA PRO A 218 -6.17 -36.72 -1.57
C PRO A 218 -6.44 -37.98 -0.72
N GLU A 219 -7.17 -38.94 -1.29
CA GLU A 219 -7.33 -40.26 -0.66
C GLU A 219 -5.94 -40.85 -0.42
N ALA A 220 -5.70 -41.28 0.81
CA ALA A 220 -4.44 -41.88 1.27
C ALA A 220 -4.24 -43.29 0.71
#